data_AF-A0A8S3TI47-F1
#
_entry.id   AF-A0A8S3TI47-F1
#
_cell.length_a   1.000
_cell.length_b   1.000
_cell.length_c   1.000
_cell.angle_alpha   90.00
_cell.angle_beta   90.00
_cell.angle_gamma   90.00
#
_symmetry.space_group_name_H-M   'P 1'
#
loop_
_entity.id
_entity.type
_entity.pdbx_description
1 polymer ?
#
loop_
_entity_poly.entity_id
_entity_poly.type
_entity_poly.pdbx_seq_one_letter_code
_entity_poly.pdbx_strand_id
1 'polypeptide(L)'
;MCPDTSNIAIQKYDQQHYDIMQQMFYKLQQKVENWFGHVFEIYGRFVARNPLKIILLVVFINIGLGFGLLRLEQESGIEQYTPTDSTASKNRDQIRELFTIDTAVNYYQQSLPDLGLFASVIIERKDGGNILDSSLWADLTALYDFINTTTAHDSTIGSFTYVDICAKRSSACVVEGDLIFSTSFLADMGSGTISFQLTFTKVKQSILIE
;
A
#
# COMPACT_ATOMS: atom_id res chain seq x y z
N MET A 1 55.99 -50.05 9.41
CA MET A 1 54.90 -49.07 9.58
C MET A 1 54.18 -49.40 10.87
N CYS A 2 54.51 -48.71 11.95
CA CYS A 2 53.78 -48.85 13.21
C CYS A 2 52.52 -47.96 13.11
N PRO A 3 51.33 -48.46 13.46
CA PRO A 3 50.13 -47.62 13.48
C PRO A 3 50.28 -46.56 14.56
N ASP A 4 49.94 -45.32 14.21
CA ASP A 4 50.03 -44.15 15.07
C ASP A 4 48.97 -44.24 16.18
N THR A 5 49.39 -44.76 17.34
CA THR A 5 48.54 -45.03 18.51
C THR A 5 47.95 -43.76 19.12
N SER A 6 48.50 -42.58 18.80
CA SER A 6 48.01 -41.29 19.27
C SER A 6 46.64 -40.93 18.68
N ASN A 7 46.45 -41.15 17.37
CA ASN A 7 45.21 -40.86 16.67
C ASN A 7 44.05 -41.77 17.11
N ILE A 8 44.34 -43.03 17.44
CA ILE A 8 43.34 -44.01 17.89
C ILE A 8 42.80 -43.64 19.28
N ALA A 9 43.66 -43.13 20.17
CA ALA A 9 43.24 -42.71 21.51
C ALA A 9 42.37 -41.45 21.48
N ILE A 10 42.70 -40.49 20.60
CA ILE A 10 41.93 -39.26 20.42
C ILE A 10 40.56 -39.57 19.81
N GLN A 11 40.48 -40.41 18.77
CA GLN A 11 39.21 -40.83 18.19
C GLN A 11 38.32 -41.58 19.18
N LYS A 12 38.90 -42.42 20.05
CA LYS A 12 38.14 -43.15 21.06
C LYS A 12 37.60 -42.22 22.15
N TYR A 13 38.35 -41.18 22.52
CA TYR A 13 37.90 -40.15 23.46
C TYR A 13 36.75 -39.32 22.87
N ASP A 14 36.86 -38.93 21.60
CA ASP A 14 35.85 -38.12 20.91
C ASP A 14 34.53 -38.90 20.73
N GLN A 15 34.63 -40.19 20.36
CA GLN A 15 33.48 -41.10 20.28
C GLN A 15 32.78 -41.26 21.65
N GLN A 16 33.56 -41.46 22.72
CA GLN A 16 33.02 -41.57 24.07
C GLN A 16 32.34 -40.26 24.53
N HIS A 17 32.86 -39.11 24.11
CA HIS A 17 32.27 -37.81 24.44
C HIS A 17 30.94 -37.59 23.71
N TYR A 18 30.86 -37.95 22.42
CA TYR A 18 29.62 -37.90 21.64
C TYR A 18 28.52 -38.78 22.21
N ASP A 19 28.85 -40.02 22.62
CA ASP A 19 27.88 -40.96 23.20
C ASP A 19 27.31 -40.44 24.54
N ILE A 20 28.14 -39.82 25.39
CA ILE A 20 27.70 -39.21 26.65
C ILE A 20 26.78 -38.01 26.38
N MET A 21 27.13 -37.16 25.41
CA MET A 21 26.32 -36.02 25.02
C MET A 21 24.95 -36.44 24.46
N GLN A 22 24.92 -37.48 23.61
CA GLN A 22 23.66 -38.03 23.10
C GLN A 22 22.79 -38.63 24.22
N GLN A 23 23.38 -39.37 25.16
CA GLN A 23 22.63 -39.92 26.29
C GLN A 23 22.06 -38.83 27.19
N MET A 24 22.80 -37.74 27.42
CA MET A 24 22.27 -36.60 28.16
C MET A 24 21.12 -35.92 27.42
N PHE A 25 21.26 -35.71 26.11
CA PHE A 25 20.20 -35.11 25.29
C PHE A 25 18.92 -35.95 25.29
N TYR A 26 19.03 -37.27 25.11
CA TYR A 26 17.90 -38.19 25.15
C TYR A 26 17.18 -38.20 26.51
N LYS A 27 17.94 -38.24 27.62
CA LYS A 27 17.36 -38.15 28.98
C LYS A 27 16.64 -36.82 29.21
N LEU A 28 17.14 -35.73 28.63
CA LEU A 28 16.56 -34.41 28.74
C LEU A 28 15.26 -34.32 27.93
N GLN A 29 15.24 -34.83 26.69
CA GLN A 29 14.03 -34.98 25.90
C GLN A 29 12.98 -35.84 26.60
N GLN A 30 13.37 -37.00 27.12
CA GLN A 30 12.45 -37.89 27.83
C GLN A 30 11.85 -37.24 29.09
N LYS A 31 12.64 -36.44 29.82
CA LYS A 31 12.15 -35.68 30.97
C LYS A 31 11.14 -34.61 30.55
N VAL A 32 11.40 -33.94 29.42
CA VAL A 32 10.48 -32.94 28.83
C VAL A 32 9.19 -33.61 28.36
N GLU A 33 9.27 -34.74 27.66
CA GLU A 33 8.11 -35.51 27.19
C GLU A 33 7.24 -35.98 28.35
N ASN A 34 7.86 -36.55 29.39
CA ASN A 34 7.14 -37.00 30.58
C ASN A 34 6.47 -35.83 31.31
N TRP A 35 7.12 -34.66 31.36
CA TRP A 35 6.53 -33.46 31.94
C TRP A 35 5.33 -32.97 31.15
N PHE A 36 5.44 -32.85 29.82
CA PHE A 36 4.32 -32.49 28.95
C PHE A 36 3.18 -33.51 29.07
N GLY A 37 3.49 -34.81 29.05
CA GLY A 37 2.51 -35.88 29.21
C GLY A 37 1.71 -35.74 30.51
N HIS A 38 2.39 -35.43 31.63
CA HIS A 38 1.72 -35.23 32.91
C HIS A 38 0.82 -33.99 32.93
N VAL A 39 1.28 -32.87 32.34
CA VAL A 39 0.49 -31.65 32.24
C VAL A 39 -0.77 -31.87 31.38
N PHE A 40 -0.62 -32.55 30.23
CA PHE A 40 -1.76 -32.87 29.37
C PHE A 40 -2.72 -33.87 30.01
N GLU A 41 -2.23 -34.82 30.79
CA GLU A 41 -3.09 -35.75 31.53
C GLU A 41 -3.96 -35.01 32.56
N ILE A 42 -3.36 -34.09 33.33
CA ILE A 42 -4.07 -33.27 34.32
C ILE A 42 -5.09 -32.36 33.60
N TYR A 43 -4.67 -31.70 32.54
CA TYR A 43 -5.55 -30.83 31.75
C TYR A 43 -6.71 -31.60 31.11
N GLY A 44 -6.43 -32.75 30.50
CA GLY A 44 -7.44 -33.62 29.89
C GLY A 44 -8.44 -34.14 30.93
N ARG A 45 -7.97 -34.53 32.12
CA ARG A 45 -8.82 -34.95 33.24
C ARG A 45 -9.71 -33.81 33.75
N PHE A 46 -9.20 -32.58 33.77
CA PHE A 46 -9.97 -31.38 34.14
C PHE A 46 -11.07 -31.07 33.11
N VAL A 47 -10.74 -31.11 31.82
CA VAL A 47 -11.69 -30.87 30.71
C VAL A 47 -12.79 -31.94 30.69
N ALA A 48 -12.42 -33.22 30.83
CA ALA A 48 -13.35 -34.34 30.83
C ALA A 48 -14.37 -34.29 31.99
N ARG A 49 -13.99 -33.69 33.13
CA ARG A 49 -14.84 -33.62 34.32
C ARG A 49 -15.95 -32.57 34.22
N ASN A 50 -15.79 -31.53 33.38
CA ASN A 50 -16.79 -30.47 33.18
C ASN A 50 -16.78 -29.96 31.72
N PRO A 51 -17.21 -30.76 30.74
CA PRO A 51 -17.10 -30.40 29.32
C PRO A 51 -17.84 -29.10 28.97
N LEU A 52 -19.05 -28.89 29.52
CA LEU A 52 -19.88 -27.72 29.22
C LEU A 52 -19.24 -26.40 29.65
N LYS A 53 -18.55 -26.36 30.79
CA LYS A 53 -17.90 -25.13 31.30
C LYS A 53 -16.75 -24.70 30.40
N ILE A 54 -15.99 -25.67 29.89
CA ILE A 54 -14.87 -25.42 28.96
C ILE A 54 -15.39 -24.92 27.61
N ILE A 55 -16.44 -25.53 27.08
CA ILE A 55 -17.06 -25.08 25.82
C ILE A 55 -17.53 -23.63 25.96
N LEU A 56 -18.24 -23.29 27.04
CA LEU A 56 -18.68 -21.92 27.28
C LEU A 56 -17.50 -20.96 27.39
N LEU A 57 -16.46 -21.32 28.15
CA LEU A 57 -15.24 -20.51 28.28
C LEU A 57 -14.61 -20.19 26.91
N VAL A 58 -14.43 -21.22 26.06
CA VAL A 58 -13.85 -21.06 24.73
C VAL A 58 -14.74 -20.16 23.86
N VAL A 59 -16.06 -20.33 23.91
CA VAL A 59 -16.99 -19.47 23.16
C VAL A 59 -16.89 -18.01 23.62
N PHE A 60 -16.86 -17.75 24.92
CA PHE A 60 -16.70 -16.39 25.44
C PHE A 60 -15.37 -15.74 25.03
N ILE A 61 -14.27 -16.51 25.03
CA ILE A 61 -12.96 -16.02 24.58
C ILE A 61 -13.00 -15.66 23.09
N ASN A 62 -13.58 -16.53 22.25
CA ASN A 62 -13.70 -16.27 20.82
C ASN A 62 -14.60 -15.06 20.52
N ILE A 63 -15.71 -14.92 21.24
CA ILE A 63 -16.57 -13.74 21.13
C ILE A 63 -15.80 -12.48 21.54
N GLY A 64 -15.05 -12.53 22.65
CA GLY A 64 -14.19 -11.42 23.10
C GLY A 64 -13.14 -11.01 22.07
N LEU A 65 -12.47 -11.99 21.43
CA LEU A 65 -11.55 -11.74 20.31
C LEU A 65 -12.28 -11.17 19.09
N GLY A 66 -13.47 -11.69 18.79
CA GLY A 66 -14.32 -11.22 17.70
C GLY A 66 -14.75 -9.77 17.87
N PHE A 67 -15.03 -9.32 19.10
CA PHE A 67 -15.30 -7.91 19.39
C PHE A 67 -14.12 -7.00 19.02
N GLY A 68 -12.88 -7.48 19.14
CA GLY A 68 -11.69 -6.74 18.69
C GLY A 68 -11.68 -6.47 17.18
N LEU A 69 -12.26 -7.38 16.38
CA LEU A 69 -12.34 -7.24 14.93
C LEU A 69 -13.33 -6.16 14.49
N LEU A 70 -14.29 -5.76 15.34
CA LEU A 70 -15.19 -4.64 15.04
C LEU A 70 -14.46 -3.30 14.96
N ARG A 71 -13.25 -3.21 15.51
CA ARG A 71 -12.39 -2.02 15.46
C ARG A 71 -11.29 -2.15 14.40
N LEU A 72 -11.41 -3.11 13.48
CA LEU A 72 -10.45 -3.24 12.39
C LEU A 72 -10.69 -2.12 11.39
N GLU A 73 -9.75 -1.18 11.34
CA GLU A 73 -9.77 -0.09 10.37
C GLU A 73 -9.01 -0.51 9.12
N GLN A 74 -9.65 -0.41 7.97
CA GLN A 74 -9.04 -0.75 6.70
C GLN A 74 -8.39 0.50 6.11
N GLU A 75 -7.06 0.56 6.16
CA GLU A 75 -6.31 1.56 5.41
C GLU A 75 -6.12 1.10 3.96
N SER A 76 -6.70 1.82 3.00
CA SER A 76 -6.63 1.52 1.56
C SER A 76 -5.72 2.50 0.78
N GLY A 77 -4.72 3.08 1.45
CA GLY A 77 -3.78 4.01 0.81
C GLY A 77 -2.70 3.29 0.02
N ILE A 78 -2.33 3.83 -1.14
CA ILE A 78 -1.15 3.38 -1.92
C ILE A 78 0.15 3.43 -1.09
N GLU A 79 0.19 4.26 -0.06
CA GLU A 79 1.35 4.41 0.83
C GLU A 79 1.59 3.16 1.70
N GLN A 80 0.64 2.21 1.78
CA GLN A 80 0.81 0.95 2.50
C GLN A 80 1.89 0.05 1.87
N TYR A 81 2.22 0.26 0.59
CA TYR A 81 3.31 -0.46 -0.08
C TYR A 81 4.70 0.13 0.24
N THR A 82 4.76 1.22 1.01
CA THR A 82 6.03 1.82 1.44
C THR A 82 6.33 1.47 2.90
N PRO A 83 7.58 1.16 3.27
CA PRO A 83 7.94 0.94 4.67
C PRO A 83 7.76 2.23 5.48
N THR A 84 7.04 2.12 6.60
CA THR A 84 6.64 3.22 7.48
C THR A 84 7.80 4.00 8.10
N ASP A 85 9.01 3.42 8.19
CA ASP A 85 10.21 4.08 8.74
C ASP A 85 11.34 4.24 7.71
N SER A 86 11.00 4.29 6.41
CA SER A 86 12.00 4.53 5.38
C SER A 86 12.55 5.97 5.45
N THR A 87 13.80 6.16 5.02
CA THR A 87 14.38 7.50 4.85
C THR A 87 13.53 8.38 3.93
N ALA A 88 12.89 7.78 2.92
CA ALA A 88 11.94 8.47 2.05
C ALA A 88 10.71 8.97 2.81
N SER A 89 10.14 8.18 3.72
CA SER A 89 9.01 8.60 4.58
C SER A 89 9.42 9.77 5.47
N LYS A 90 10.57 9.67 6.16
CA LYS A 90 11.08 10.75 7.03
C LYS A 90 11.30 12.06 6.28
N ASN A 91 11.88 11.98 5.09
CA ASN A 91 12.09 13.16 4.25
C ASN A 91 10.76 13.76 3.78
N ARG A 92 9.78 12.93 3.41
CA ARG A 92 8.42 13.42 3.06
C ARG A 92 7.75 14.10 4.25
N ASP A 93 7.84 13.54 5.45
CA ASP A 93 7.25 14.13 6.65
C ASP A 93 7.91 15.48 7.00
N GLN A 94 9.24 15.59 6.86
CA GLN A 94 9.95 16.86 6.99
C GLN A 94 9.51 17.89 5.93
N ILE A 95 9.33 17.47 4.67
CA ILE A 95 8.85 18.34 3.59
C ILE A 95 7.42 18.82 3.89
N ARG A 96 6.53 17.95 4.40
CA ARG A 96 5.16 18.32 4.79
C ARG A 96 5.14 19.36 5.91
N GLU A 97 6.06 19.26 6.87
CA GLU A 97 6.18 20.22 7.97
C GLU A 97 6.69 21.59 7.46
N LEU A 98 7.65 21.59 6.53
CA LEU A 98 8.23 22.82 5.98
C LEU A 98 7.32 23.52 4.95
N PHE A 99 6.56 22.74 4.17
CA PHE A 99 5.69 23.23 3.09
C PHE A 99 4.25 22.84 3.37
N THR A 100 3.56 23.62 4.20
CA THR A 100 2.13 23.42 4.46
C THR A 100 1.33 23.75 3.20
N ILE A 101 0.61 22.76 2.66
CA ILE A 101 -0.19 22.94 1.45
C ILE A 101 -1.59 23.40 1.84
N ASP A 102 -1.94 24.61 1.44
CA ASP A 102 -3.31 25.11 1.48
C ASP A 102 -3.99 24.90 0.13
N THR A 103 -4.75 23.81 0.03
CA THR A 103 -5.51 23.45 -1.18
C THR A 103 -6.65 24.42 -1.47
N ALA A 104 -7.07 25.27 -0.52
CA ALA A 104 -8.19 26.18 -0.69
C ALA A 104 -7.78 27.55 -1.25
N VAL A 105 -6.51 27.94 -1.14
CA VAL A 105 -6.05 29.29 -1.54
C VAL A 105 -4.94 29.26 -2.59
N ASN A 106 -3.92 28.42 -2.40
CA ASN A 106 -2.69 28.44 -3.20
C ASN A 106 -2.22 27.04 -3.57
N TYR A 107 -3.05 26.32 -4.32
CA TYR A 107 -2.72 24.99 -4.82
C TYR A 107 -1.71 25.03 -5.98
N TYR A 108 -0.64 24.23 -5.86
CA TYR A 108 0.36 23.97 -6.90
C TYR A 108 0.63 22.47 -6.97
N GLN A 109 0.24 21.82 -8.07
CA GLN A 109 0.37 20.37 -8.24
C GLN A 109 1.82 19.88 -8.08
N GLN A 110 2.78 20.62 -8.63
CA GLN A 110 4.21 20.31 -8.55
C GLN A 110 4.82 20.46 -7.15
N SER A 111 4.08 21.04 -6.20
CA SER A 111 4.54 21.25 -4.82
C SER A 111 4.02 20.20 -3.86
N LEU A 112 3.25 19.21 -4.32
CA LEU A 112 2.73 18.16 -3.45
C LEU A 112 3.84 17.15 -3.10
N PRO A 113 4.05 16.85 -1.80
CA PRO A 113 4.97 15.80 -1.37
C PRO A 113 4.45 14.39 -1.65
N ASP A 114 3.14 14.26 -1.89
CA ASP A 114 2.43 13.01 -2.12
C ASP A 114 1.55 13.09 -3.37
N LEU A 115 1.12 11.95 -3.90
CA LEU A 115 0.29 11.92 -5.12
C LEU A 115 -1.10 12.58 -4.92
N GLY A 116 -1.53 12.80 -3.67
CA GLY A 116 -2.80 13.45 -3.35
C GLY A 116 -4.02 12.70 -3.92
N LEU A 117 -5.19 13.32 -3.79
CA LEU A 117 -6.39 12.88 -4.50
C LEU A 117 -6.43 13.61 -5.84
N PHE A 118 -6.31 12.85 -6.93
CA PHE A 118 -6.42 13.38 -8.29
C PHE A 118 -7.37 12.53 -9.11
N ALA A 119 -8.01 13.17 -10.09
CA ALA A 119 -8.79 12.51 -11.12
C ALA A 119 -8.19 12.89 -12.47
N SER A 120 -7.98 11.90 -13.34
CA SER A 120 -7.49 12.11 -14.69
C SER A 120 -8.52 11.59 -15.69
N VAL A 121 -8.84 12.40 -16.69
CA VAL A 121 -9.73 12.04 -17.79
C VAL A 121 -8.87 11.96 -19.04
N ILE A 122 -8.70 10.74 -19.55
CA ILE A 122 -7.99 10.48 -20.80
C ILE A 122 -9.04 10.30 -21.88
N ILE A 123 -8.96 11.13 -22.92
CA ILE A 123 -9.93 11.14 -24.01
C ILE A 123 -9.23 10.56 -25.24
N GLU A 124 -9.89 9.60 -25.89
CA GLU A 124 -9.42 8.98 -27.11
C GLU A 124 -10.54 8.94 -28.14
N ARG A 125 -10.18 9.19 -29.39
CA ARG A 125 -11.08 9.04 -30.53
C ARG A 125 -11.23 7.57 -30.90
N LYS A 126 -12.47 7.08 -30.95
CA LYS A 126 -12.78 5.68 -31.31
C LYS A 126 -12.28 5.25 -32.69
N ASP A 127 -12.14 6.21 -33.61
CA ASP A 127 -11.68 5.97 -34.98
C ASP A 127 -10.16 6.14 -35.14
N GLY A 128 -9.42 6.42 -34.05
CA GLY A 128 -7.98 6.68 -34.09
C GLY A 128 -7.61 7.95 -34.86
N GLY A 129 -8.59 8.82 -35.13
CA GLY A 129 -8.39 10.08 -35.84
C GLY A 129 -7.70 11.15 -34.99
N ASN A 130 -7.48 12.32 -35.57
CA ASN A 130 -6.89 13.46 -34.86
C ASN A 130 -7.83 13.97 -33.76
N ILE A 131 -7.39 13.95 -32.50
CA ILE A 131 -8.17 14.43 -31.35
C ILE A 131 -8.30 15.96 -31.33
N LEU A 132 -7.42 16.67 -32.02
CA LEU A 132 -7.39 18.12 -32.11
C LEU A 132 -8.28 18.68 -33.23
N ASP A 133 -9.19 17.86 -33.76
CA ASP A 133 -10.11 18.29 -34.81
C ASP A 133 -11.19 19.22 -34.25
N SER A 134 -11.54 20.24 -35.02
CA SER A 134 -12.53 21.24 -34.67
C SER A 134 -13.92 20.65 -34.37
N SER A 135 -14.23 19.51 -34.99
CA SER A 135 -15.47 18.77 -34.82
C SER A 135 -15.65 18.18 -33.42
N LEU A 136 -14.55 17.91 -32.70
CA LEU A 136 -14.57 17.27 -31.38
C LEU A 136 -14.74 18.29 -30.23
N TRP A 137 -14.56 19.59 -30.48
CA TRP A 137 -14.61 20.61 -29.43
C TRP A 137 -15.94 20.71 -28.72
N ALA A 138 -17.04 20.58 -29.45
CA ALA A 138 -18.38 20.62 -28.86
C ALA A 138 -18.55 19.48 -27.84
N ASP A 139 -18.06 18.28 -28.19
CA ASP A 139 -18.12 17.10 -27.32
C ASP A 139 -17.19 17.23 -26.11
N LEU A 140 -15.97 17.76 -26.30
CA LEU A 140 -15.03 18.02 -25.21
C LEU A 140 -15.57 19.05 -24.21
N THR A 141 -16.18 20.12 -24.73
CA THR A 141 -16.78 21.18 -23.89
C THR A 141 -17.97 20.63 -23.13
N ALA A 142 -18.84 19.84 -23.78
CA ALA A 142 -19.97 19.20 -23.12
C ALA A 142 -19.53 18.24 -22.01
N LEU A 143 -18.43 17.48 -22.21
CA LEU A 143 -17.85 16.61 -21.19
C LEU A 143 -17.30 17.42 -20.02
N TYR A 144 -16.58 18.52 -20.28
CA TYR A 144 -16.05 19.41 -19.26
C TYR A 144 -17.15 20.02 -18.40
N ASP A 145 -18.21 20.54 -19.03
CA ASP A 145 -19.38 21.09 -18.35
C ASP A 145 -20.11 20.03 -17.52
N PHE A 146 -20.23 18.81 -18.05
CA PHE A 146 -20.81 17.69 -17.31
C PHE A 146 -20.02 17.38 -16.03
N ILE A 147 -18.69 17.32 -16.10
CA ILE A 147 -17.85 17.07 -14.91
C ILE A 147 -18.02 18.17 -13.86
N ASN A 148 -18.03 19.44 -14.29
CA ASN A 148 -18.18 20.57 -13.37
C ASN A 148 -19.57 20.66 -12.71
N THR A 149 -20.61 20.22 -13.40
CA THR A 149 -22.00 20.26 -12.92
C THR A 149 -22.44 18.98 -12.21
N THR A 150 -21.65 17.91 -12.31
CA THR A 150 -21.95 16.64 -11.64
C THR A 150 -21.97 16.84 -10.13
N THR A 151 -23.07 16.41 -9.50
CA THR A 151 -23.28 16.52 -8.06
C THR A 151 -23.04 15.16 -7.40
N ALA A 152 -22.08 15.11 -6.48
CA ALA A 152 -21.86 13.98 -5.59
C ALA A 152 -22.70 14.15 -4.32
N HIS A 153 -23.32 13.07 -3.85
CA HIS A 153 -24.12 13.08 -2.62
C HIS A 153 -23.43 12.25 -1.53
N ASP A 154 -23.05 12.92 -0.44
CA ASP A 154 -22.54 12.29 0.77
C ASP A 154 -23.62 12.29 1.86
N SER A 155 -23.81 11.16 2.55
CA SER A 155 -24.82 11.02 3.61
C SER A 155 -24.58 11.90 4.85
N THR A 156 -23.35 12.39 5.01
CA THR A 156 -22.85 13.07 6.21
C THR A 156 -22.68 14.55 5.97
N ILE A 157 -22.18 14.92 4.79
CA ILE A 157 -21.78 16.29 4.48
C ILE A 157 -22.80 16.97 3.54
N GLY A 158 -23.60 16.20 2.79
CA GLY A 158 -24.62 16.71 1.86
C GLY A 158 -24.23 16.56 0.39
N SER A 159 -24.85 17.35 -0.49
CA SER A 159 -24.58 17.35 -1.93
C SER A 159 -23.51 18.39 -2.30
N PHE A 160 -22.48 17.98 -3.03
CA PHE A 160 -21.38 18.84 -3.48
C PHE A 160 -21.16 18.71 -4.98
N THR A 161 -20.77 19.82 -5.60
CA THR A 161 -20.29 19.84 -6.98
C THR A 161 -18.76 19.84 -7.01
N TYR A 162 -18.17 19.61 -8.18
CA TYR A 162 -16.73 19.67 -8.34
C TYR A 162 -16.13 21.02 -7.89
N VAL A 163 -16.84 22.12 -8.15
CA VAL A 163 -16.40 23.49 -7.82
C VAL A 163 -16.29 23.74 -6.31
N ASP A 164 -17.03 22.97 -5.51
CA ASP A 164 -17.03 23.06 -4.06
C ASP A 164 -15.80 22.39 -3.45
N ILE A 165 -15.33 21.29 -4.06
CA ILE A 165 -14.28 20.41 -3.51
C ILE A 165 -12.93 20.51 -4.24
N CYS A 166 -12.88 21.18 -5.39
CA CYS A 166 -11.66 21.33 -6.19
C CYS A 166 -10.58 22.08 -5.39
N ALA A 167 -9.32 21.77 -5.71
CA ALA A 167 -8.21 22.57 -5.22
C ALA A 167 -8.18 23.93 -5.94
N LYS A 168 -8.00 25.01 -5.18
CA LYS A 168 -8.14 26.39 -5.65
C LYS A 168 -6.82 27.13 -5.66
N ARG A 169 -6.66 27.99 -6.67
CA ARG A 169 -5.59 28.98 -6.77
C ARG A 169 -6.19 30.31 -7.15
N SER A 170 -5.96 31.33 -6.32
CA SER A 170 -6.54 32.66 -6.54
C SER A 170 -8.06 32.63 -6.76
N SER A 171 -8.78 31.82 -5.98
CA SER A 171 -10.25 31.60 -6.04
C SER A 171 -10.81 30.80 -7.22
N ALA A 172 -9.97 30.29 -8.14
CA ALA A 172 -10.40 29.42 -9.25
C ALA A 172 -9.93 27.97 -9.05
N CYS A 173 -10.71 26.99 -9.53
CA CYS A 173 -10.28 25.59 -9.55
C CYS A 173 -9.08 25.40 -10.46
N VAL A 174 -8.08 24.65 -10.01
CA VAL A 174 -6.92 24.29 -10.83
C VAL A 174 -7.21 22.98 -11.56
N VAL A 175 -7.25 23.03 -12.89
CA VAL A 175 -7.38 21.86 -13.76
C VAL A 175 -6.17 21.81 -14.68
N GLU A 176 -5.39 20.74 -14.61
CA GLU A 176 -4.26 20.56 -15.51
C GLU A 176 -4.76 20.30 -16.95
N GLY A 177 -4.27 21.07 -17.91
CA GLY A 177 -4.67 20.97 -19.31
C GLY A 177 -5.89 21.81 -19.71
N ASP A 178 -6.40 22.69 -18.84
CA ASP A 178 -7.47 23.64 -19.15
C ASP A 178 -7.18 24.57 -20.35
N LEU A 179 -5.90 24.77 -20.66
CA LEU A 179 -5.38 25.49 -21.81
C LEU A 179 -6.05 25.08 -23.13
N ILE A 180 -6.44 23.80 -23.26
CA ILE A 180 -7.10 23.30 -24.48
C ILE A 180 -8.45 23.97 -24.73
N PHE A 181 -9.12 24.44 -23.68
CA PHE A 181 -10.41 25.12 -23.76
C PHE A 181 -10.27 26.64 -23.91
N SER A 182 -9.05 27.19 -23.94
CA SER A 182 -8.84 28.63 -24.10
C SER A 182 -9.14 29.08 -25.54
N THR A 183 -9.84 30.20 -25.69
CA THR A 183 -10.23 30.74 -27.00
C THR A 183 -9.04 31.08 -27.89
N SER A 184 -7.91 31.48 -27.29
CA SER A 184 -6.64 31.72 -28.00
C SER A 184 -6.08 30.44 -28.60
N PHE A 185 -6.07 29.35 -27.83
CA PHE A 185 -5.57 28.05 -28.29
C PHE A 185 -6.43 27.49 -29.43
N LEU A 186 -7.75 27.68 -29.33
CA LEU A 186 -8.68 27.30 -30.40
C LEU A 186 -8.44 28.08 -31.70
N ALA A 187 -8.20 29.40 -31.59
CA ALA A 187 -7.91 30.24 -32.75
C ALA A 187 -6.59 29.84 -33.44
N ASP A 188 -5.55 29.60 -32.65
CA ASP A 188 -4.22 29.20 -33.13
C ASP A 188 -4.21 27.77 -33.72
N MET A 189 -5.07 26.88 -33.23
CA MET A 189 -5.33 25.57 -33.85
C MET A 189 -6.05 25.70 -35.19
N GLY A 190 -7.11 26.51 -35.25
CA GLY A 190 -7.88 26.73 -36.48
C GLY A 190 -7.05 27.34 -37.60
N SER A 191 -6.01 28.11 -37.27
CA SER A 191 -5.05 28.67 -38.22
C SER A 191 -3.90 27.72 -38.59
N GLY A 192 -3.84 26.51 -38.02
CA GLY A 192 -2.78 25.53 -38.28
C GLY A 192 -1.38 25.98 -37.85
N THR A 193 -1.28 26.95 -36.93
CA THR A 193 -0.01 27.59 -36.54
C THR A 193 0.65 26.89 -35.33
N ILE A 194 -0.07 26.00 -34.64
CA ILE A 194 0.46 25.26 -33.49
C ILE A 194 1.25 24.04 -33.97
N SER A 195 2.57 24.08 -33.78
CA SER A 195 3.47 22.93 -33.93
C SER A 195 3.96 22.49 -32.56
N PHE A 196 3.57 21.29 -32.13
CA PHE A 196 4.10 20.67 -30.92
C PHE A 196 5.35 19.84 -31.25
N GLN A 197 6.46 20.13 -30.57
CA GLN A 197 7.69 19.36 -30.72
C GLN A 197 7.59 18.09 -29.85
N LEU A 198 7.13 16.98 -30.43
CA LEU A 198 7.19 15.68 -29.74
C LEU A 198 8.63 15.19 -29.74
N THR A 199 9.34 15.49 -28.66
CA THR A 199 10.64 14.86 -28.41
C THR A 199 10.37 13.47 -27.84
N PHE A 200 10.25 12.47 -28.72
CA PHE A 200 10.21 11.07 -28.30
C PHE A 200 11.60 10.66 -27.79
N THR A 201 11.84 10.78 -26.49
CA THR A 201 13.02 10.18 -25.88
C THR A 201 12.81 8.66 -25.80
N LYS A 202 13.53 7.90 -26.63
CA LYS A 202 13.59 6.44 -26.47
C LYS A 202 14.21 6.10 -25.12
N VAL A 203 13.39 5.74 -24.14
CA VAL A 203 13.88 5.15 -22.89
C VAL A 203 14.32 3.72 -23.18
N LYS A 204 15.64 3.50 -23.17
CA LYS A 204 16.24 2.16 -23.24
C LYS A 204 16.10 1.54 -21.84
N GLN A 205 15.19 0.59 -21.70
CA GLN A 205 15.00 -0.15 -20.46
C GLN A 205 16.15 -1.15 -20.29
N SER A 206 17.11 -0.81 -19.42
CA SER A 206 18.14 -1.73 -18.95
C SER A 206 17.63 -2.35 -17.66
N ILE A 207 17.07 -3.56 -17.75
CA ILE A 207 16.77 -4.39 -16.59
C ILE A 207 18.13 -4.90 -16.07
N LEU A 208 18.54 -4.42 -14.89
CA LEU A 208 19.57 -5.06 -14.08
C LEU A 208 18.84 -6.00 -13.14
N ILE A 209 19.02 -7.31 -13.36
CA ILE A 209 18.70 -8.36 -12.40
C ILE A 209 19.99 -8.59 -11.61
N GLU A 210 19.97 -8.26 -10.32
CA GLU A 210 20.74 -9.01 -9.30
C GLU A 210 19.73 -9.80 -8.46
#